data_AF-A0A3Q8UWB9-F1
#
_entry.id   AF-A0A3Q8UWB9-F1
#
_cell.length_a   1.000
_cell.length_b   1.000
_cell.length_c   1.000
_cell.angle_alpha   90.00
_cell.angle_beta   90.00
_cell.angle_gamma   90.00
#
_symmetry.space_group_name_H-M   'P 1'
#
loop_
_entity.id
_entity.type
_entity.pdbx_description
1 polymer ?
#
loop_
_entity_poly.entity_id
_entity_poly.type
_entity_poly.pdbx_seq_one_letter_code
_entity_poly.pdbx_strand_id
1 'polypeptide(L)'
;MLHKRVMGAAGATVAIGALVLAGLQGAAFGSDSPGTPDSASGQYSPGLLKAMQRDLGLTADQAERRLANESEAGAVAGTLRLSLGRSYGGAWVSGKTSAEVVVATTDATEARKIADEGARAKVVDHSLAELDAAKAGLDRAAERSSPAHVPVWYVDTTANRVVLHTSRPAAAERFAAAAGVDASLLKVRRSDEKPRTYADIVGGDAYYIGSGSRCSVGFSVNRGAQSGFVTAGHCGTAGATTTGVNRQAQGSFQGSTFPGRDYAWVGANSQWAPTPTVNGYGTGTKQVQGSTEAVERASVCRSGSTTGWHCGTIQQRNSSVTYPQGTVSPVTRTNVCAEPGDSGGSFISGTQAQGMTSGGSGNCSSGGTTYFQPVNAALQVYGLTLTTEDGGPTDPPTDPPGGTWAAGTVYQAGDTVTYGTTTYRCLQGHQAMPGWEPPNVPALWQAV
;
A
#
# COMPACT_ATOMS: atom_id res chain seq x y z
N MET A 1 51.92 18.80 34.29
CA MET A 1 52.70 19.22 33.11
C MET A 1 51.67 19.53 32.01
N LEU A 2 51.10 20.74 31.92
CA LEU A 2 51.61 21.90 31.15
C LEU A 2 52.32 21.46 29.85
N HIS A 3 51.89 21.83 28.64
CA HIS A 3 51.96 23.21 28.16
C HIS A 3 50.91 23.57 27.10
N LYS A 4 50.27 24.73 27.32
CA LYS A 4 49.69 25.63 26.32
C LYS A 4 50.79 26.24 25.43
N ARG A 5 50.40 26.75 24.25
CA ARG A 5 50.65 28.12 23.70
C ARG A 5 50.79 28.09 22.16
N VAL A 6 50.46 29.10 21.35
CA VAL A 6 49.62 30.32 21.40
C VAL A 6 49.88 31.08 20.07
N MET A 7 48.86 31.82 19.59
CA MET A 7 48.86 33.04 18.75
C MET A 7 49.47 33.11 17.34
N GLY A 8 48.72 33.81 16.48
CA GLY A 8 49.22 34.70 15.43
C GLY A 8 48.08 35.55 14.85
N ALA A 9 48.06 36.84 15.18
CA ALA A 9 47.08 37.84 14.75
C ALA A 9 47.66 38.79 13.69
N ALA A 10 46.80 39.38 12.84
CA ALA A 10 46.92 40.69 12.15
C ALA A 10 45.88 40.72 11.00
N GLY A 11 45.22 41.80 10.60
CA GLY A 11 45.30 43.22 10.92
C GLY A 11 44.19 43.95 10.14
N ALA A 12 43.82 45.16 10.57
CA ALA A 12 42.75 45.97 10.02
C ALA A 12 43.22 46.92 8.89
N THR A 13 42.31 47.26 7.97
CA THR A 13 42.41 48.44 7.09
C THR A 13 41.03 49.03 6.79
N VAL A 14 40.97 50.36 6.73
CA VAL A 14 39.80 51.25 6.59
C VAL A 14 39.86 51.98 5.23
N ALA A 15 38.72 52.23 4.57
CA ALA A 15 38.44 53.37 3.65
C ALA A 15 36.93 53.37 3.25
N ILE A 16 36.08 54.29 3.72
CA ILE A 16 35.65 55.61 3.17
C ILE A 16 34.90 55.57 1.81
N GLY A 17 33.66 56.10 1.79
CA GLY A 17 32.94 56.54 0.58
C GLY A 17 31.53 57.09 0.90
N ALA A 18 31.16 58.25 0.34
CA ALA A 18 30.21 59.23 0.88
C ALA A 18 28.82 59.34 0.19
N LEU A 19 27.87 59.96 0.93
CA LEU A 19 26.68 60.77 0.61
C LEU A 19 25.99 60.69 -0.77
N VAL A 20 24.63 60.61 -0.76
CA VAL A 20 23.71 61.61 -1.39
C VAL A 20 22.35 61.63 -0.64
N LEU A 21 21.86 62.85 -0.35
CA LEU A 21 20.52 63.20 0.16
C LEU A 21 19.53 63.37 -1.02
N ALA A 22 18.29 62.87 -0.95
CA ALA A 22 17.14 63.47 -1.64
C ALA A 22 15.77 62.91 -1.18
N GLY A 23 14.88 63.82 -0.74
CA GLY A 23 13.46 63.82 -1.15
C GLY A 23 12.44 63.11 -0.27
N LEU A 24 11.76 63.86 0.61
CA LEU A 24 10.39 63.54 1.05
C LEU A 24 9.40 63.85 -0.07
N GLN A 25 8.59 62.87 -0.49
CA GLN A 25 7.28 63.08 -1.09
C GLN A 25 6.30 62.06 -0.51
N GLY A 26 5.19 62.57 0.04
CA GLY A 26 4.15 61.77 0.67
C GLY A 26 3.34 60.97 -0.35
N ALA A 27 2.94 59.76 0.05
CA ALA A 27 1.91 59.00 -0.62
C ALA A 27 0.72 58.82 0.35
N ALA A 28 -0.46 59.15 -0.15
CA ALA A 28 -1.73 59.10 0.56
C ALA A 28 -2.09 57.65 0.94
N PHE A 29 -2.59 57.45 2.16
CA PHE A 29 -3.26 56.21 2.55
C PHE A 29 -4.67 56.21 1.94
N GLY A 30 -4.85 55.45 0.87
CA GLY A 30 -6.17 55.04 0.40
C GLY A 30 -6.83 54.15 1.46
N SER A 31 -8.06 54.46 1.80
CA SER A 31 -8.90 53.66 2.70
C SER A 31 -9.43 52.46 1.93
N ASP A 32 -8.80 51.29 2.07
CA ASP A 32 -9.42 50.04 1.65
C ASP A 32 -10.56 49.70 2.63
N SER A 33 -11.77 49.59 2.08
CA SER A 33 -12.90 48.97 2.78
C SER A 33 -12.60 47.48 3.02
N PRO A 34 -13.14 46.85 4.08
CA PRO A 34 -12.94 45.42 4.28
C PRO A 34 -13.65 44.66 3.16
N GLY A 35 -12.86 44.13 2.22
CA GLY A 35 -13.32 43.21 1.19
C GLY A 35 -13.73 41.89 1.81
N THR A 36 -14.88 41.38 1.37
CA THR A 36 -15.38 40.01 1.55
C THR A 36 -14.25 38.99 1.30
N PRO A 37 -14.09 37.91 2.10
CA PRO A 37 -13.03 36.93 1.86
C PRO A 37 -13.18 36.31 0.47
N ASP A 38 -12.18 36.54 -0.37
CA ASP A 38 -12.09 35.95 -1.70
C ASP A 38 -12.03 34.43 -1.59
N SER A 39 -12.76 33.75 -2.48
CA SER A 39 -12.92 32.29 -2.43
C SER A 39 -11.59 31.59 -2.70
N ALA A 40 -11.23 30.65 -1.82
CA ALA A 40 -9.99 29.85 -1.84
C ALA A 40 -9.89 28.85 -3.02
N SER A 41 -10.37 29.21 -4.21
CA SER A 41 -10.32 28.36 -5.39
C SER A 41 -8.88 28.26 -5.91
N GLY A 42 -8.25 27.09 -5.76
CA GLY A 42 -6.93 26.78 -6.36
C GLY A 42 -5.81 26.42 -5.39
N GLN A 43 -6.05 26.42 -4.08
CA GLN A 43 -4.99 26.14 -3.08
C GLN A 43 -4.73 24.63 -2.85
N TYR A 44 -5.69 23.77 -3.20
CA TYR A 44 -5.63 22.32 -2.93
C TYR A 44 -5.62 21.49 -4.22
N SER A 45 -4.96 20.33 -4.19
CA SER A 45 -4.88 19.48 -5.39
C SER A 45 -6.25 18.92 -5.77
N PRO A 46 -6.60 18.85 -7.07
CA PRO A 46 -7.87 18.27 -7.51
C PRO A 46 -8.06 16.81 -7.05
N GLY A 47 -6.96 16.05 -6.93
CA GLY A 47 -6.97 14.69 -6.42
C GLY A 47 -7.40 14.60 -4.95
N LEU A 48 -6.91 15.50 -4.10
CA LEU A 48 -7.31 15.58 -2.69
C LEU A 48 -8.81 15.89 -2.57
N LEU A 49 -9.30 16.88 -3.31
CA LEU A 49 -10.71 17.28 -3.26
C LEU A 49 -11.63 16.16 -3.76
N LYS A 50 -11.25 15.42 -4.82
CA LYS A 50 -12.02 14.25 -5.27
C LYS A 50 -12.06 13.14 -4.22
N ALA A 51 -10.94 12.87 -3.54
CA ALA A 51 -10.89 11.89 -2.46
C ALA A 51 -11.81 12.29 -1.30
N MET A 52 -11.77 13.55 -0.85
CA MET A 52 -12.64 14.06 0.20
C MET A 52 -14.13 14.00 -0.17
N GLN A 53 -14.48 14.30 -1.42
CA GLN A 53 -15.87 14.18 -1.90
C GLN A 53 -16.36 12.73 -1.82
N ARG A 54 -15.56 11.79 -2.33
CA ARG A 54 -15.86 10.34 -2.32
C ARG A 54 -15.97 9.80 -0.90
N ASP A 55 -14.98 10.08 -0.07
CA ASP A 55 -14.80 9.40 1.22
C ASP A 55 -15.62 10.02 2.36
N LEU A 56 -15.83 11.34 2.31
CA LEU A 56 -16.56 12.07 3.34
C LEU A 56 -17.96 12.51 2.89
N GLY A 57 -18.37 12.17 1.66
CA GLY A 57 -19.68 12.53 1.10
C GLY A 57 -19.89 14.04 0.97
N LEU A 58 -18.83 14.78 0.62
CA LEU A 58 -18.83 16.23 0.47
C LEU A 58 -19.08 16.63 -0.99
N THR A 59 -19.59 17.83 -1.23
CA THR A 59 -19.43 18.50 -2.53
C THR A 59 -18.03 19.11 -2.65
N ALA A 60 -17.58 19.46 -3.85
CA ALA A 60 -16.29 20.14 -4.06
C ALA A 60 -16.15 21.38 -3.17
N ASP A 61 -17.13 22.29 -3.19
CA ASP A 61 -17.13 23.48 -2.34
C ASP A 61 -17.14 23.16 -0.84
N GLN A 62 -17.81 22.07 -0.43
CA GLN A 62 -17.81 21.63 0.97
C GLN A 62 -16.43 21.11 1.39
N ALA A 63 -15.71 20.42 0.50
CA ALA A 63 -14.36 19.94 0.76
C ALA A 63 -13.38 21.11 0.89
N GLU A 64 -13.45 22.10 -0.01
CA GLU A 64 -12.61 23.30 0.06
C GLU A 64 -12.87 24.10 1.34
N ARG A 65 -14.15 24.39 1.65
CA ARG A 65 -14.51 25.08 2.91
C ARG A 65 -14.08 24.30 4.14
N ARG A 66 -14.17 22.97 4.11
CA ARG A 66 -13.74 22.12 5.22
C ARG A 66 -12.25 22.27 5.49
N LEU A 67 -11.42 22.24 4.46
CA LEU A 67 -9.98 22.42 4.60
C LEU A 67 -9.62 23.81 5.13
N ALA A 68 -10.29 24.86 4.64
CA ALA A 68 -10.10 26.23 5.15
C ALA A 68 -10.46 26.34 6.65
N ASN A 69 -11.65 25.84 7.02
CA ASN A 69 -12.11 25.85 8.42
C ASN A 69 -11.20 25.03 9.34
N GLU A 70 -10.67 23.89 8.88
CA GLU A 70 -9.74 23.08 9.66
C GLU A 70 -8.40 23.78 9.89
N SER A 71 -7.90 24.52 8.90
CA SER A 71 -6.70 25.34 9.03
C SER A 71 -6.90 26.45 10.07
N GLU A 72 -8.02 27.17 10.00
CA GLU A 72 -8.38 28.22 10.96
C GLU A 72 -8.58 27.64 12.38
N ALA A 73 -9.29 26.51 12.49
CA ALA A 73 -9.48 25.81 13.74
C ALA A 73 -8.16 25.40 14.41
N GLY A 74 -7.17 24.98 13.62
CA GLY A 74 -5.83 24.69 14.09
C GLY A 74 -5.14 25.91 14.72
N ALA A 75 -5.28 27.08 14.10
CA ALA A 75 -4.74 28.34 14.62
C ALA A 75 -5.43 28.77 15.93
N VAL A 76 -6.77 28.77 15.96
CA VAL A 76 -7.58 29.10 17.14
C VAL A 76 -7.25 28.17 18.31
N ALA A 77 -7.20 26.85 18.06
CA ALA A 77 -6.85 25.86 19.08
C ALA A 77 -5.42 26.05 19.63
N GLY A 78 -4.46 26.41 18.76
CA GLY A 78 -3.10 26.72 19.15
C GLY A 78 -3.00 27.93 20.08
N THR A 79 -3.66 29.04 19.71
CA THR A 79 -3.72 30.26 20.53
C THR A 79 -4.36 30.00 21.88
N LEU A 80 -5.53 29.34 21.89
CA LEU A 80 -6.25 29.04 23.13
C LEU A 80 -5.50 28.03 24.01
N ARG A 81 -4.76 27.08 23.44
CA ARG A 81 -3.89 26.20 24.23
C ARG A 81 -2.84 26.98 25.04
N LEU A 82 -2.21 27.98 24.42
CA LEU A 82 -1.20 28.80 25.10
C LEU A 82 -1.85 29.74 26.13
N SER A 83 -2.99 30.32 25.81
CA SER A 83 -3.64 31.32 26.64
C SER A 83 -4.38 30.73 27.86
N LEU A 84 -4.89 29.51 27.75
CA LEU A 84 -5.59 28.79 28.84
C LEU A 84 -4.61 27.99 29.71
N GLY A 85 -3.48 27.56 29.14
CA GLY A 85 -2.44 26.86 29.89
C GLY A 85 -2.97 25.59 30.57
N ARG A 86 -2.96 25.57 31.91
CA ARG A 86 -3.34 24.39 32.71
C ARG A 86 -4.82 24.04 32.64
N SER A 87 -5.70 24.99 32.32
CA SER A 87 -7.13 24.71 32.20
C SER A 87 -7.51 24.12 30.84
N TYR A 88 -6.62 24.12 29.84
CA TYR A 88 -6.92 23.61 28.51
C TYR A 88 -7.23 22.09 28.53
N GLY A 89 -8.45 21.72 28.09
CA GLY A 89 -8.97 20.35 28.06
C GLY A 89 -8.92 19.67 26.68
N GLY A 90 -8.46 20.38 25.64
CA GLY A 90 -8.40 19.91 24.25
C GLY A 90 -9.31 20.71 23.31
N ALA A 91 -9.22 20.43 22.01
CA ALA A 91 -10.04 21.07 20.99
C ALA A 91 -10.42 20.07 19.88
N TRP A 92 -11.54 20.33 19.20
CA TRP A 92 -11.97 19.58 18.03
C TRP A 92 -12.90 20.43 17.15
N VAL A 93 -13.02 20.05 15.88
CA VAL A 93 -13.99 20.61 14.95
C VAL A 93 -15.25 19.77 14.91
N SER A 94 -16.37 20.38 14.53
CA SER A 94 -17.65 19.70 14.36
C SER A 94 -18.42 20.21 13.14
N GLY A 95 -19.35 19.38 12.68
CA GLY A 95 -20.14 19.64 11.46
C GLY A 95 -19.47 19.13 10.18
N LYS A 96 -20.28 19.04 9.11
CA LYS A 96 -19.86 18.46 7.82
C LYS A 96 -18.67 19.19 7.19
N THR A 97 -18.59 20.50 7.37
CA THR A 97 -17.50 21.35 6.87
C THR A 97 -16.54 21.80 7.98
N SER A 98 -16.54 21.14 9.14
CA SER A 98 -15.66 21.51 10.27
C SER A 98 -15.78 22.99 10.72
N ALA A 99 -16.92 23.64 10.48
CA ALA A 99 -17.09 25.08 10.69
C ALA A 99 -17.16 25.48 12.17
N GLU A 100 -17.51 24.55 13.05
CA GLU A 100 -17.63 24.83 14.47
C GLU A 100 -16.42 24.30 15.22
N VAL A 101 -15.62 25.21 15.79
CA VAL A 101 -14.48 24.91 16.65
C VAL A 101 -14.94 24.81 18.10
N VAL A 102 -14.58 23.72 18.78
CA VAL A 102 -14.89 23.50 20.19
C VAL A 102 -13.59 23.49 20.97
N VAL A 103 -13.49 24.27 22.04
CA VAL A 103 -12.36 24.23 22.96
C VAL A 103 -12.85 23.87 24.35
N ALA A 104 -12.30 22.79 24.88
CA ALA A 104 -12.56 22.33 26.22
C ALA A 104 -11.69 23.05 27.25
N THR A 105 -12.27 23.40 28.40
CA THR A 105 -11.57 24.01 29.54
C THR A 105 -12.04 23.40 30.85
N THR A 106 -11.18 23.26 31.84
CA THR A 106 -11.57 22.91 33.22
C THR A 106 -12.00 24.14 34.03
N ASP A 107 -11.81 25.34 33.49
CA ASP A 107 -12.18 26.61 34.12
C ASP A 107 -13.33 27.26 33.36
N ALA A 108 -14.52 27.25 33.97
CA ALA A 108 -15.72 27.87 33.41
C ALA A 108 -15.60 29.39 33.22
N THR A 109 -14.69 30.06 33.96
CA THR A 109 -14.49 31.50 33.86
C THR A 109 -13.79 31.91 32.55
N GLU A 110 -13.08 30.98 31.90
CA GLU A 110 -12.40 31.20 30.62
C GLU A 110 -13.34 31.07 29.40
N ALA A 111 -14.62 30.72 29.61
CA ALA A 111 -15.57 30.49 28.52
C ALA A 111 -15.74 31.70 27.58
N ARG A 112 -15.69 32.92 28.13
CA ARG A 112 -15.80 34.15 27.33
C ARG A 112 -14.58 34.38 26.44
N LYS A 113 -13.39 34.17 26.98
CA LYS A 113 -12.13 34.27 26.22
C LYS A 113 -12.08 33.27 25.07
N ILE A 114 -12.59 32.05 25.26
CA ILE A 114 -12.73 31.06 24.19
C ILE A 114 -13.68 31.55 23.09
N ALA A 115 -14.81 32.15 23.47
CA ALA A 115 -15.78 32.72 22.54
C ALA A 115 -15.23 33.93 21.76
N ASP A 116 -14.45 34.78 22.42
CA ASP A 116 -13.81 35.95 21.80
C ASP A 116 -12.78 35.56 20.71
N GLU A 117 -12.23 34.34 20.78
CA GLU A 117 -11.34 33.73 19.78
C GLU A 117 -12.11 32.90 18.71
N GLY A 118 -13.44 33.00 18.67
CA GLY A 118 -14.27 32.34 17.65
C GLY A 118 -14.55 30.86 17.89
N ALA A 119 -14.25 30.33 19.08
CA ALA A 119 -14.55 28.94 19.44
C ALA A 119 -15.70 28.84 20.46
N ARG A 120 -16.42 27.72 20.46
CA ARG A 120 -17.39 27.42 21.52
C ARG A 120 -16.70 26.73 22.68
N ALA A 121 -16.85 27.30 23.86
CA ALA A 121 -16.33 26.73 25.10
C ALA A 121 -17.12 25.49 25.53
N LYS A 122 -16.41 24.45 26.00
CA LYS A 122 -16.99 23.31 26.70
C LYS A 122 -16.27 23.09 28.03
N VAL A 123 -16.99 23.20 29.13
CA VAL A 123 -16.40 22.90 30.44
C VAL A 123 -16.28 21.39 30.62
N VAL A 124 -15.11 20.91 31.06
CA VAL A 124 -14.79 19.49 31.23
C VAL A 124 -14.06 19.25 32.57
N ASP A 125 -13.97 17.98 33.00
CA ASP A 125 -13.41 17.63 34.30
C ASP A 125 -11.88 17.62 34.31
N HIS A 126 -11.26 17.18 33.21
CA HIS A 126 -9.82 16.91 33.14
C HIS A 126 -9.12 17.83 32.14
N SER A 127 -7.95 18.30 32.52
CA SER A 127 -7.07 19.04 31.60
C SER A 127 -6.45 18.08 30.59
N LEU A 128 -6.07 18.58 29.41
CA LEU A 128 -5.33 17.81 28.43
C LEU A 128 -3.99 17.33 29.00
N ALA A 129 -3.33 18.15 29.82
CA ALA A 129 -2.07 17.80 30.46
C ALA A 129 -2.20 16.59 31.40
N GLU A 130 -3.33 16.48 32.12
CA GLU A 130 -3.65 15.34 32.97
C GLU A 130 -3.89 14.06 32.15
N LEU A 131 -4.67 14.16 31.07
CA LEU A 131 -4.95 13.03 30.17
C LEU A 131 -3.69 12.56 29.43
N ASP A 132 -2.83 13.48 28.98
CA ASP A 132 -1.55 13.17 28.34
C ASP A 132 -0.59 12.48 29.32
N ALA A 133 -0.56 12.91 30.59
CA ALA A 133 0.25 12.27 31.62
C ALA A 133 -0.21 10.81 31.88
N ALA A 134 -1.52 10.57 31.91
CA ALA A 134 -2.09 9.23 32.00
C ALA A 134 -1.74 8.35 30.78
N LYS A 135 -1.91 8.87 29.56
CA LYS A 135 -1.51 8.14 28.34
C LYS A 135 -0.02 7.82 28.33
N ALA A 136 0.84 8.76 28.72
CA ALA A 136 2.28 8.53 28.82
C ALA A 136 2.64 7.44 29.84
N GLY A 137 1.84 7.25 30.90
CA GLY A 137 1.94 6.13 31.82
C GLY A 137 1.70 4.79 31.13
N LEU A 138 0.63 4.69 30.33
CA LEU A 138 0.32 3.50 29.53
C LEU A 138 1.41 3.20 28.49
N ASP A 139 1.92 4.23 27.80
CA ASP A 139 2.99 4.10 26.81
C ASP A 139 4.23 3.42 27.44
N ARG A 140 4.69 3.91 28.60
CA ARG A 140 5.83 3.32 29.33
C ARG A 140 5.56 1.90 29.82
N ALA A 141 4.33 1.59 30.21
CA ALA A 141 3.96 0.24 30.64
C ALA A 141 3.94 -0.75 29.46
N ALA A 142 3.55 -0.28 28.27
CA ALA A 142 3.49 -1.08 27.06
C ALA A 142 4.88 -1.50 26.56
N GLU A 143 5.90 -0.66 26.72
CA GLU A 143 7.30 -1.00 26.40
C GLU A 143 7.80 -2.27 27.12
N ARG A 144 7.26 -2.55 28.32
CA ARG A 144 7.68 -3.68 29.16
C ARG A 144 6.86 -4.95 28.94
N SER A 145 5.60 -4.81 28.52
CA SER A 145 4.61 -5.89 28.57
C SER A 145 3.91 -6.20 27.26
N SER A 146 4.00 -5.32 26.25
CA SER A 146 3.38 -5.44 24.92
C SER A 146 1.97 -6.07 24.96
N PRO A 147 0.96 -5.37 25.50
CA PRO A 147 -0.34 -5.96 25.78
C PRO A 147 -1.17 -6.20 24.50
N ALA A 148 -0.96 -7.34 23.83
CA ALA A 148 -1.65 -7.68 22.57
C ALA A 148 -3.20 -7.67 22.65
N HIS A 149 -3.77 -7.70 23.85
CA HIS A 149 -5.21 -7.62 24.07
C HIS A 149 -5.75 -6.18 24.12
N VAL A 150 -4.89 -5.16 24.24
CA VAL A 150 -5.21 -3.72 24.17
C VAL A 150 -4.39 -3.09 23.05
N PRO A 151 -4.75 -3.31 21.78
CA PRO A 151 -3.92 -2.84 20.67
C PRO A 151 -3.91 -1.32 20.46
N VAL A 152 -4.86 -0.59 21.04
CA VAL A 152 -5.02 0.86 20.83
C VAL A 152 -5.41 1.55 22.14
N TRP A 153 -4.70 2.62 22.49
CA TRP A 153 -5.08 3.56 23.54
C TRP A 153 -4.73 5.00 23.16
N TYR A 154 -5.60 5.96 23.51
CA TYR A 154 -5.47 7.35 23.08
C TYR A 154 -6.18 8.32 24.04
N VAL A 155 -5.81 9.60 23.98
CA VAL A 155 -6.57 10.68 24.63
C VAL A 155 -7.74 11.06 23.73
N ASP A 156 -8.96 10.89 24.21
CA ASP A 156 -10.18 11.34 23.55
C ASP A 156 -10.61 12.69 24.13
N THR A 157 -10.28 13.79 23.43
CA THR A 157 -10.62 15.15 23.86
C THR A 157 -12.12 15.41 23.85
N THR A 158 -12.88 14.69 23.00
CA THR A 158 -14.34 14.85 22.91
C THR A 158 -15.07 14.23 24.09
N ALA A 159 -14.57 13.07 24.55
CA ALA A 159 -15.04 12.35 25.73
C ALA A 159 -14.34 12.80 27.03
N ASN A 160 -13.27 13.60 26.93
CA ASN A 160 -12.41 14.05 28.03
C ASN A 160 -11.89 12.88 28.89
N ARG A 161 -11.40 11.81 28.24
CA ARG A 161 -10.90 10.57 28.87
C ARG A 161 -9.78 9.94 28.04
N VAL A 162 -8.97 9.08 28.66
CA VAL A 162 -8.05 8.15 27.99
C VAL A 162 -8.82 6.86 27.67
N VAL A 163 -8.95 6.54 26.38
CA VAL A 163 -9.71 5.39 25.91
C VAL A 163 -8.77 4.22 25.63
N LEU A 164 -9.15 3.01 26.08
CA LEU A 164 -8.47 1.75 25.76
C LEU A 164 -9.42 0.87 24.94
N HIS A 165 -9.06 0.56 23.70
CA HIS A 165 -9.76 -0.44 22.89
C HIS A 165 -9.17 -1.83 23.13
N THR A 166 -10.01 -2.78 23.55
CA THR A 166 -9.52 -4.08 24.00
C THR A 166 -10.49 -5.24 23.75
N SER A 167 -9.95 -6.42 23.47
CA SER A 167 -10.72 -7.68 23.43
C SER A 167 -11.01 -8.24 24.83
N ARG A 168 -10.29 -7.78 25.87
CA ARG A 168 -10.35 -8.28 27.25
C ARG A 168 -10.41 -7.12 28.26
N PRO A 169 -11.61 -6.54 28.50
CA PRO A 169 -11.77 -5.36 29.37
C PRO A 169 -11.09 -5.46 30.75
N ALA A 170 -11.34 -6.54 31.50
CA ALA A 170 -10.74 -6.72 32.82
C ALA A 170 -9.20 -6.82 32.79
N ALA A 171 -8.61 -7.28 31.69
CA ALA A 171 -7.16 -7.31 31.53
C ALA A 171 -6.60 -5.92 31.21
N ALA A 172 -7.33 -5.12 30.42
CA ALA A 172 -6.99 -3.74 30.14
C ALA A 172 -7.04 -2.85 31.40
N GLU A 173 -8.04 -3.04 32.26
CA GLU A 173 -8.13 -2.35 33.55
C GLU A 173 -6.92 -2.66 34.44
N ARG A 174 -6.51 -3.93 34.52
CA ARG A 174 -5.29 -4.32 35.25
C ARG A 174 -4.03 -3.73 34.63
N PHE A 175 -3.93 -3.69 33.30
CA PHE A 175 -2.82 -3.05 32.61
C PHE A 175 -2.73 -1.56 32.96
N ALA A 176 -3.86 -0.84 32.94
CA ALA A 176 -3.90 0.58 33.27
C ALA A 176 -3.61 0.85 34.76
N ALA A 177 -4.14 0.02 35.66
CA ALA A 177 -3.84 0.10 37.09
C ALA A 177 -2.34 -0.14 37.37
N ALA A 178 -1.72 -1.12 36.69
CA ALA A 178 -0.29 -1.37 36.79
C ALA A 178 0.56 -0.22 36.23
N ALA A 179 0.02 0.56 35.29
CA ALA A 179 0.63 1.78 34.78
C ALA A 179 0.43 3.00 35.70
N GLY A 180 -0.30 2.86 36.82
CA GLY A 180 -0.58 3.92 37.77
C GLY A 180 -1.61 4.94 37.28
N VAL A 181 -2.45 4.57 36.31
CA VAL A 181 -3.47 5.47 35.77
C VAL A 181 -4.75 5.38 36.60
N ASP A 182 -5.26 6.54 37.02
CA ASP A 182 -6.52 6.65 37.76
C ASP A 182 -7.71 6.19 36.90
N ALA A 183 -8.59 5.36 37.46
CA ALA A 183 -9.75 4.83 36.75
C ALA A 183 -10.74 5.92 36.29
N SER A 184 -10.79 7.07 36.98
CA SER A 184 -11.62 8.21 36.60
C SER A 184 -11.21 8.82 35.26
N LEU A 185 -9.93 8.72 34.90
CA LEU A 185 -9.39 9.18 33.62
C LEU A 185 -9.66 8.20 32.47
N LEU A 186 -10.10 6.98 32.76
CA LEU A 186 -10.15 5.90 31.77
C LEU A 186 -11.54 5.66 31.20
N LYS A 187 -11.57 5.18 29.96
CA LYS A 187 -12.74 4.55 29.35
C LYS A 187 -12.32 3.30 28.58
N VAL A 188 -12.65 2.14 29.12
CA VAL A 188 -12.37 0.86 28.46
C VAL A 188 -13.51 0.53 27.49
N ARG A 189 -13.16 0.29 26.22
CA ARG A 189 -14.09 -0.08 25.16
C ARG A 189 -13.75 -1.47 24.64
N ARG A 190 -14.74 -2.37 24.67
CA ARG A 190 -14.60 -3.66 24.00
C ARG A 190 -14.41 -3.40 22.50
N SER A 191 -13.34 -3.94 21.93
CA SER A 191 -13.02 -3.86 20.51
C SER A 191 -12.36 -5.17 20.07
N ASP A 192 -12.71 -5.61 18.86
CA ASP A 192 -12.12 -6.77 18.21
C ASP A 192 -11.01 -6.36 17.21
N GLU A 193 -10.58 -5.09 17.26
CA GLU A 193 -9.45 -4.58 16.49
C GLU A 193 -8.19 -5.43 16.70
N LYS A 194 -7.52 -5.72 15.59
CA LYS A 194 -6.21 -6.40 15.56
C LYS A 194 -5.34 -5.71 14.49
N PRO A 195 -4.84 -4.49 14.75
CA PRO A 195 -4.00 -3.76 13.80
C PRO A 195 -2.80 -4.61 13.40
N ARG A 196 -2.51 -4.68 12.10
CA ARG A 196 -1.30 -5.31 11.53
C ARG A 196 -0.76 -4.42 10.41
N THR A 197 0.54 -4.50 10.16
CA THR A 197 1.17 -3.83 9.02
C THR A 197 0.67 -4.45 7.71
N TYR A 198 0.32 -3.63 6.73
CA TYR A 198 0.10 -4.10 5.36
C TYR A 198 1.42 -4.56 4.74
N ALA A 199 1.37 -5.60 3.91
CA ALA A 199 2.52 -6.13 3.19
C ALA A 199 2.17 -6.33 1.71
N ASP A 200 3.18 -6.29 0.85
CA ASP A 200 3.00 -6.45 -0.59
C ASP A 200 3.27 -7.90 -1.02
N ILE A 201 2.53 -8.36 -2.03
CA ILE A 201 2.81 -9.59 -2.76
C ILE A 201 3.60 -9.21 -4.00
N VAL A 202 4.90 -9.52 -4.01
CA VAL A 202 5.81 -9.22 -5.11
C VAL A 202 6.31 -10.53 -5.72
N GLY A 203 6.32 -10.65 -7.06
CA GLY A 203 6.89 -11.80 -7.75
C GLY A 203 8.37 -12.01 -7.38
N GLY A 204 8.78 -13.25 -7.15
CA GLY A 204 10.14 -13.61 -6.74
C GLY A 204 10.36 -13.70 -5.24
N ASP A 205 9.54 -13.03 -4.42
CA ASP A 205 9.68 -13.05 -2.96
C ASP A 205 9.46 -14.43 -2.36
N ALA A 206 10.09 -14.68 -1.20
CA ALA A 206 9.90 -15.91 -0.46
C ALA A 206 8.50 -16.01 0.13
N TYR A 207 7.93 -17.21 0.09
CA TYR A 207 6.84 -17.61 0.97
C TYR A 207 7.11 -19.01 1.53
N TYR A 208 6.47 -19.33 2.64
CA TYR A 208 6.67 -20.56 3.37
C TYR A 208 5.36 -21.33 3.52
N ILE A 209 5.42 -22.64 3.33
CA ILE A 209 4.27 -23.54 3.36
C ILE A 209 4.30 -24.35 4.66
N GLY A 210 3.18 -24.34 5.39
CA GLY A 210 3.05 -25.06 6.65
C GLY A 210 4.16 -24.68 7.64
N SER A 211 4.92 -25.67 8.11
CA SER A 211 5.97 -25.49 9.12
C SER A 211 7.38 -25.29 8.56
N GLY A 212 7.63 -25.29 7.25
CA GLY A 212 9.02 -25.09 6.81
C GLY A 212 9.41 -25.03 5.33
N SER A 213 8.61 -25.56 4.38
CA SER A 213 9.01 -25.53 2.97
C SER A 213 9.04 -24.09 2.44
N ARG A 214 10.07 -23.72 1.69
CA ARG A 214 10.20 -22.39 1.06
C ARG A 214 10.03 -22.52 -0.45
N CYS A 215 9.17 -21.68 -1.01
CA CYS A 215 9.09 -21.44 -2.44
C CYS A 215 9.09 -19.92 -2.70
N SER A 216 9.02 -19.55 -3.97
CA SER A 216 8.99 -18.16 -4.41
C SER A 216 7.64 -17.83 -5.06
N VAL A 217 7.17 -16.61 -4.84
CA VAL A 217 5.96 -16.06 -5.47
C VAL A 217 6.18 -15.97 -6.98
N GLY A 218 5.21 -16.41 -7.79
CA GLY A 218 5.27 -16.29 -9.25
C GLY A 218 4.82 -14.90 -9.69
N PHE A 219 3.51 -14.68 -9.74
CA PHE A 219 2.92 -13.38 -10.09
C PHE A 219 1.69 -13.12 -9.25
N SER A 220 1.48 -11.85 -8.90
CA SER A 220 0.24 -11.40 -8.28
C SER A 220 -0.93 -11.58 -9.24
N VAL A 221 -2.03 -12.11 -8.73
CA VAL A 221 -3.25 -12.39 -9.50
C VAL A 221 -4.50 -12.04 -8.70
N ASN A 222 -5.61 -11.90 -9.40
CA ASN A 222 -6.94 -11.76 -8.79
C ASN A 222 -7.90 -12.80 -9.35
N ARG A 223 -8.84 -13.23 -8.49
CA ARG A 223 -10.03 -14.00 -8.84
C ARG A 223 -11.25 -13.26 -8.33
N GLY A 224 -11.86 -12.43 -9.19
CA GLY A 224 -12.84 -11.45 -8.74
C GLY A 224 -12.23 -10.51 -7.69
N ALA A 225 -12.85 -10.41 -6.51
CA ALA A 225 -12.33 -9.58 -5.41
C ALA A 225 -11.20 -10.27 -4.59
N GLN A 226 -10.92 -11.55 -4.81
CA GLN A 226 -9.90 -12.26 -4.06
C GLN A 226 -8.53 -12.10 -4.73
N SER A 227 -7.62 -11.40 -4.05
CA SER A 227 -6.23 -11.29 -4.47
C SER A 227 -5.40 -12.50 -4.03
N GLY A 228 -4.27 -12.71 -4.70
CA GLY A 228 -3.38 -13.82 -4.43
C GLY A 228 -2.15 -13.82 -5.32
N PHE A 229 -1.53 -14.99 -5.45
CA PHE A 229 -0.43 -15.20 -6.39
C PHE A 229 -0.43 -16.61 -6.97
N VAL A 230 0.06 -16.74 -8.20
CA VAL A 230 0.40 -18.03 -8.80
C VAL A 230 1.79 -18.49 -8.37
N THR A 231 1.99 -19.80 -8.29
CA THR A 231 3.25 -20.45 -7.90
C THR A 231 3.30 -21.86 -8.51
N ALA A 232 4.32 -22.67 -8.17
CA ALA A 232 4.43 -24.05 -8.64
C ALA A 232 3.52 -25.00 -7.83
N GLY A 233 2.99 -26.02 -8.49
CA GLY A 233 2.11 -27.03 -7.88
C GLY A 233 2.84 -27.89 -6.85
N HIS A 234 4.09 -28.27 -7.13
CA HIS A 234 4.87 -29.10 -6.21
C HIS A 234 5.21 -28.42 -4.86
N CYS A 235 5.00 -27.10 -4.74
CA CYS A 235 5.25 -26.36 -3.50
C CYS A 235 4.24 -26.68 -2.39
N GLY A 236 3.02 -27.09 -2.73
CA GLY A 236 1.97 -27.33 -1.75
C GLY A 236 0.69 -27.89 -2.36
N THR A 237 -0.12 -28.54 -1.52
CA THR A 237 -1.43 -29.07 -1.88
C THR A 237 -2.53 -28.08 -1.55
N ALA A 238 -3.71 -28.24 -2.16
CA ALA A 238 -4.88 -27.42 -1.84
C ALA A 238 -5.20 -27.48 -0.32
N GLY A 239 -5.48 -26.31 0.26
CA GLY A 239 -5.71 -26.11 1.70
C GLY A 239 -4.44 -25.84 2.52
N ALA A 240 -3.24 -26.07 1.99
CA ALA A 240 -2.00 -25.76 2.71
C ALA A 240 -1.90 -24.26 3.01
N THR A 241 -1.59 -23.89 4.25
CA THR A 241 -1.45 -22.48 4.67
C THR A 241 -0.08 -21.92 4.36
N THR A 242 0.00 -20.63 4.06
CA THR A 242 1.26 -19.93 3.78
C THR A 242 1.54 -18.79 4.75
N THR A 243 2.83 -18.54 4.97
CA THR A 243 3.34 -17.29 5.54
C THR A 243 4.23 -16.60 4.51
N GLY A 244 4.21 -15.27 4.46
CA GLY A 244 5.00 -14.52 3.48
C GLY A 244 6.45 -14.27 3.94
N VAL A 245 7.17 -13.44 3.19
CA VAL A 245 8.59 -13.13 3.44
C VAL A 245 8.86 -12.59 4.85
N ASN A 246 7.90 -11.86 5.42
CA ASN A 246 7.92 -11.32 6.79
C ASN A 246 7.46 -12.32 7.87
N ARG A 247 7.27 -13.60 7.52
CA ARG A 247 6.77 -14.70 8.37
C ARG A 247 5.36 -14.50 8.93
N GLN A 248 4.59 -13.53 8.42
CA GLN A 248 3.19 -13.34 8.79
C GLN A 248 2.28 -14.23 7.94
N ALA A 249 1.12 -14.59 8.49
CA ALA A 249 0.09 -15.33 7.77
C ALA A 249 -0.27 -14.62 6.46
N GLN A 250 -0.24 -15.35 5.35
CA GLN A 250 -0.39 -14.80 4.01
C GLN A 250 -1.63 -15.32 3.30
N GLY A 251 -1.84 -16.62 3.29
CA GLY A 251 -2.95 -17.19 2.55
C GLY A 251 -3.02 -18.71 2.65
N SER A 252 -3.72 -19.31 1.69
CA SER A 252 -3.73 -20.76 1.52
C SER A 252 -3.87 -21.15 0.05
N PHE A 253 -3.29 -22.30 -0.31
CA PHE A 253 -3.39 -22.87 -1.65
C PHE A 253 -4.86 -23.18 -1.97
N GLN A 254 -5.38 -22.56 -3.02
CA GLN A 254 -6.77 -22.73 -3.46
C GLN A 254 -6.90 -23.79 -4.56
N GLY A 255 -5.80 -24.05 -5.27
CA GLY A 255 -5.67 -25.11 -6.26
C GLY A 255 -4.20 -25.43 -6.48
N SER A 256 -3.90 -26.71 -6.74
CA SER A 256 -2.55 -27.18 -7.04
C SER A 256 -2.63 -28.42 -7.92
N THR A 257 -1.81 -28.48 -8.97
CA THR A 257 -1.67 -29.64 -9.85
C THR A 257 -0.19 -29.97 -10.00
N PHE A 258 0.19 -31.16 -9.53
CA PHE A 258 1.51 -31.78 -9.70
C PHE A 258 1.44 -33.27 -9.34
N PRO A 259 2.03 -34.20 -10.12
CA PRO A 259 2.68 -34.02 -11.42
C PRO A 259 1.67 -33.82 -12.58
N GLY A 260 2.09 -34.00 -13.84
CA GLY A 260 1.28 -33.81 -15.05
C GLY A 260 1.29 -32.36 -15.55
N ARG A 261 1.03 -31.43 -14.64
CA ARG A 261 1.31 -29.98 -14.74
C ARG A 261 2.07 -29.55 -13.49
N ASP A 262 2.55 -28.31 -13.43
CA ASP A 262 3.20 -27.79 -12.22
C ASP A 262 2.80 -26.34 -11.95
N TYR A 263 1.53 -26.13 -11.62
CA TYR A 263 0.99 -24.83 -11.23
C TYR A 263 0.09 -24.92 -9.99
N ALA A 264 0.07 -23.84 -9.23
CA ALA A 264 -0.84 -23.61 -8.13
C ALA A 264 -1.19 -22.13 -8.04
N TRP A 265 -2.22 -21.80 -7.27
CA TRP A 265 -2.42 -20.43 -6.81
C TRP A 265 -2.81 -20.38 -5.33
N VAL A 266 -2.33 -19.35 -4.67
CA VAL A 266 -2.56 -19.06 -3.25
C VAL A 266 -3.47 -17.87 -3.17
N GLY A 267 -4.62 -18.06 -2.54
CA GLY A 267 -5.53 -16.99 -2.19
C GLY A 267 -5.00 -16.28 -0.95
N ALA A 268 -4.68 -14.99 -1.09
CA ALA A 268 -4.13 -14.19 -0.01
C ALA A 268 -5.24 -13.65 0.90
N ASN A 269 -4.90 -13.39 2.16
CA ASN A 269 -5.75 -12.65 3.08
C ASN A 269 -5.64 -11.14 2.84
N SER A 270 -6.53 -10.36 3.46
CA SER A 270 -6.65 -8.91 3.26
C SER A 270 -5.46 -8.07 3.76
N GLN A 271 -4.43 -8.69 4.33
CA GLN A 271 -3.24 -8.00 4.84
C GLN A 271 -2.14 -7.90 3.78
N TRP A 272 -2.32 -8.60 2.66
CA TRP A 272 -1.37 -8.70 1.57
C TRP A 272 -1.95 -8.06 0.31
N ALA A 273 -1.35 -6.95 -0.11
CA ALA A 273 -1.76 -6.23 -1.31
C ALA A 273 -1.04 -6.82 -2.54
N PRO A 274 -1.75 -7.21 -3.60
CA PRO A 274 -1.11 -7.64 -4.83
C PRO A 274 -0.40 -6.46 -5.52
N THR A 275 0.84 -6.64 -5.96
CA THR A 275 1.54 -5.63 -6.77
C THR A 275 1.74 -6.12 -8.21
N PRO A 276 1.77 -5.22 -9.21
CA PRO A 276 2.06 -5.58 -10.60
C PRO A 276 3.55 -5.74 -10.87
N THR A 277 4.31 -6.31 -9.93
CA THR A 277 5.76 -6.25 -9.94
C THR A 277 6.46 -7.56 -9.60
N VAL A 278 7.69 -7.70 -10.10
CA VAL A 278 8.65 -8.75 -9.78
C VAL A 278 9.89 -8.12 -9.15
N ASN A 279 10.38 -8.73 -8.06
CA ASN A 279 11.58 -8.35 -7.36
C ASN A 279 12.81 -8.64 -8.23
N GLY A 280 13.58 -7.60 -8.56
CA GLY A 280 14.81 -7.76 -9.36
C GLY A 280 16.07 -8.02 -8.53
N TYR A 281 15.97 -8.24 -7.22
CA TYR A 281 17.08 -8.56 -6.33
C TYR A 281 18.31 -7.66 -6.53
N GLY A 282 18.14 -6.35 -6.33
CA GLY A 282 19.21 -5.36 -6.49
C GLY A 282 19.36 -4.80 -7.91
N THR A 283 18.62 -5.33 -8.89
CA THR A 283 18.57 -4.80 -10.28
C THR A 283 17.37 -3.88 -10.54
N GLY A 284 16.66 -3.49 -9.47
CA GLY A 284 15.41 -2.72 -9.54
C GLY A 284 14.18 -3.59 -9.82
N THR A 285 13.01 -3.10 -9.42
CA THR A 285 11.71 -3.76 -9.60
C THR A 285 11.33 -3.86 -11.08
N LYS A 286 10.74 -4.99 -11.51
CA LYS A 286 10.27 -5.20 -12.89
C LYS A 286 8.76 -5.15 -12.95
N GLN A 287 8.23 -4.38 -13.88
CA GLN A 287 6.79 -4.24 -14.09
C GLN A 287 6.21 -5.43 -14.87
N VAL A 288 4.97 -5.77 -14.54
CA VAL A 288 4.15 -6.78 -15.22
C VAL A 288 2.99 -6.08 -15.90
N GLN A 289 2.92 -6.16 -17.23
CA GLN A 289 1.90 -5.50 -18.05
C GLN A 289 1.03 -6.48 -18.84
N GLY A 290 1.43 -7.74 -18.92
CA GLY A 290 0.71 -8.74 -19.69
C GLY A 290 1.35 -10.11 -19.61
N SER A 291 0.89 -11.01 -20.49
CA SER A 291 1.31 -12.42 -20.52
C SER A 291 1.51 -12.98 -21.92
N THR A 292 1.91 -12.11 -22.86
CA THR A 292 2.28 -12.53 -24.22
C THR A 292 3.48 -13.48 -24.16
N GLU A 293 3.33 -14.66 -24.75
CA GLU A 293 4.37 -15.69 -24.71
C GLU A 293 5.56 -15.33 -25.61
N ALA A 294 6.76 -15.40 -25.05
CA ALA A 294 8.00 -15.23 -25.78
C ALA A 294 8.38 -16.54 -26.49
N VAL A 295 8.97 -16.40 -27.68
CA VAL A 295 9.37 -17.53 -28.53
C VAL A 295 10.78 -18.04 -28.21
N GLU A 296 11.17 -19.15 -28.82
CA GLU A 296 12.53 -19.69 -28.74
C GLU A 296 13.58 -18.61 -29.07
N ARG A 297 14.70 -18.66 -28.33
CA ARG A 297 15.82 -17.70 -28.33
C ARG A 297 15.51 -16.31 -27.78
N ALA A 298 14.26 -16.00 -27.44
CA ALA A 298 13.95 -14.76 -26.72
C ALA A 298 14.66 -14.74 -25.36
N SER A 299 15.07 -13.53 -24.93
CA SER A 299 15.60 -13.34 -23.60
C SER A 299 14.51 -13.53 -22.56
N VAL A 300 14.86 -14.19 -21.45
CA VAL A 300 13.94 -14.39 -20.33
C VAL A 300 14.74 -14.34 -19.03
N CYS A 301 14.16 -13.71 -18.02
CA CYS A 301 14.76 -13.60 -16.70
C CYS A 301 13.88 -14.28 -15.66
N ARG A 302 14.50 -14.84 -14.63
CA ARG A 302 13.85 -15.46 -13.49
C ARG A 302 14.17 -14.73 -12.21
N SER A 303 13.19 -14.68 -11.31
CA SER A 303 13.33 -14.16 -9.95
C SER A 303 12.96 -15.23 -8.94
N GLY A 304 13.80 -15.44 -7.92
CA GLY A 304 13.56 -16.44 -6.89
C GLY A 304 14.30 -16.15 -5.58
N SER A 305 13.73 -16.62 -4.48
CA SER A 305 14.19 -16.32 -3.13
C SER A 305 15.53 -16.95 -2.71
N THR A 306 16.12 -17.78 -3.57
CA THR A 306 17.41 -18.45 -3.28
C THR A 306 18.53 -17.78 -4.04
N THR A 307 18.40 -17.69 -5.36
CA THR A 307 19.48 -17.18 -6.23
C THR A 307 19.23 -15.76 -6.72
N GLY A 308 18.04 -15.21 -6.49
CA GLY A 308 17.70 -13.85 -6.88
C GLY A 308 17.36 -13.75 -8.36
N TRP A 309 18.00 -12.81 -9.05
CA TRP A 309 17.69 -12.43 -10.43
C TRP A 309 18.71 -12.97 -11.43
N HIS A 310 18.26 -13.84 -12.34
CA HIS A 310 19.10 -14.44 -13.38
C HIS A 310 18.42 -14.42 -14.73
N CYS A 311 19.20 -14.28 -15.81
CA CYS A 311 18.66 -14.21 -17.18
C CYS A 311 19.36 -15.20 -18.10
N GLY A 312 18.68 -15.50 -19.21
CA GLY A 312 19.14 -16.37 -20.27
C GLY A 312 18.16 -16.34 -21.43
N THR A 313 17.96 -17.46 -22.09
CA THR A 313 17.09 -17.58 -23.25
C THR A 313 16.16 -18.79 -23.16
N ILE A 314 15.00 -18.66 -23.81
CA ILE A 314 14.10 -19.78 -24.07
C ILE A 314 14.79 -20.71 -25.09
N GLN A 315 14.89 -21.99 -24.77
CA GLN A 315 15.51 -22.98 -25.65
C GLN A 315 14.45 -23.78 -26.42
N GLN A 316 13.41 -24.25 -25.72
CA GLN A 316 12.30 -24.98 -26.33
C GLN A 316 11.00 -24.71 -25.57
N ARG A 317 9.90 -24.41 -26.26
CA ARG A 317 8.54 -24.48 -25.70
C ARG A 317 7.95 -25.88 -25.89
N ASN A 318 6.81 -26.15 -25.27
CA ASN A 318 6.08 -27.41 -25.40
C ASN A 318 6.93 -28.67 -25.11
N SER A 319 7.88 -28.56 -24.19
CA SER A 319 8.74 -29.67 -23.78
C SER A 319 8.09 -30.50 -22.67
N SER A 320 8.60 -31.70 -22.44
CA SER A 320 8.22 -32.53 -21.29
C SER A 320 9.45 -32.81 -20.44
N VAL A 321 9.29 -32.83 -19.12
CA VAL A 321 10.34 -33.14 -18.14
C VAL A 321 9.83 -34.18 -17.15
N THR A 322 10.64 -35.18 -16.80
CA THR A 322 10.26 -36.22 -15.84
C THR A 322 11.00 -36.04 -14.53
N TYR A 323 10.24 -35.79 -13.47
CA TYR A 323 10.71 -35.79 -12.08
C TYR A 323 10.46 -37.15 -11.42
N PRO A 324 11.06 -37.44 -10.24
CA PRO A 324 10.75 -38.67 -9.50
C PRO A 324 9.25 -38.87 -9.21
N GLN A 325 8.49 -37.78 -9.09
CA GLN A 325 7.06 -37.80 -8.84
C GLN A 325 6.21 -38.03 -10.10
N GLY A 326 6.76 -37.78 -11.29
CA GLY A 326 6.06 -37.95 -12.57
C GLY A 326 6.50 -36.96 -13.65
N THR A 327 5.96 -37.14 -14.85
CA THR A 327 6.21 -36.26 -15.99
C THR A 327 5.33 -35.01 -15.92
N VAL A 328 5.93 -33.85 -16.21
CA VAL A 328 5.27 -32.55 -16.34
C VAL A 328 5.41 -32.10 -17.79
N SER A 329 4.30 -31.68 -18.39
CA SER A 329 4.19 -31.25 -19.78
C SER A 329 2.99 -30.31 -19.93
N PRO A 330 2.88 -29.42 -20.91
CA PRO A 330 4.01 -28.78 -21.53
C PRO A 330 4.71 -27.85 -20.53
N VAL A 331 6.04 -27.84 -20.58
CA VAL A 331 6.90 -26.87 -19.90
C VAL A 331 7.79 -26.17 -20.93
N THR A 332 8.30 -24.99 -20.56
CA THR A 332 9.28 -24.29 -21.37
C THR A 332 10.67 -24.50 -20.78
N ARG A 333 11.61 -24.96 -21.61
CA ARG A 333 13.01 -25.21 -21.28
C ARG A 333 13.85 -23.96 -21.52
N THR A 334 14.71 -23.62 -20.56
CA THR A 334 15.61 -22.45 -20.62
C THR A 334 17.02 -22.81 -20.15
N ASN A 335 18.01 -21.98 -20.48
CA ASN A 335 19.36 -22.06 -19.90
C ASN A 335 19.56 -21.15 -18.68
N VAL A 336 18.48 -20.58 -18.13
CA VAL A 336 18.56 -19.78 -16.90
C VAL A 336 18.83 -20.74 -15.74
N CYS A 337 19.76 -20.41 -14.85
CA CYS A 337 20.04 -21.23 -13.67
C CYS A 337 18.94 -21.05 -12.59
N ALA A 338 18.78 -22.05 -11.71
CA ALA A 338 17.90 -22.01 -10.55
C ALA A 338 18.36 -23.04 -9.52
N GLU A 339 17.98 -22.84 -8.25
CA GLU A 339 18.32 -23.73 -7.13
C GLU A 339 17.11 -23.97 -6.19
N PRO A 340 17.17 -24.96 -5.29
CA PRO A 340 16.07 -25.26 -4.36
C PRO A 340 15.60 -24.04 -3.56
N GLY A 341 14.30 -23.72 -3.70
CA GLY A 341 13.65 -22.54 -3.13
C GLY A 341 13.29 -21.47 -4.15
N ASP A 342 13.90 -21.50 -5.35
CA ASP A 342 13.49 -20.68 -6.50
C ASP A 342 12.21 -21.18 -7.18
N SER A 343 11.80 -22.41 -6.86
CA SER A 343 10.53 -23.02 -7.27
C SER A 343 9.35 -22.08 -7.08
N GLY A 344 8.47 -22.02 -8.07
CA GLY A 344 7.33 -21.11 -8.12
C GLY A 344 7.66 -19.68 -8.57
N GLY A 345 8.92 -19.26 -8.47
CA GLY A 345 9.37 -17.91 -8.78
C GLY A 345 9.18 -17.52 -10.25
N SER A 346 9.00 -16.22 -10.47
CA SER A 346 8.63 -15.61 -11.77
C SER A 346 9.66 -15.91 -12.85
N PHE A 347 9.20 -16.22 -14.06
CA PHE A 347 9.92 -16.03 -15.33
C PHE A 347 9.22 -14.92 -16.13
N ILE A 348 9.96 -13.89 -16.52
CA ILE A 348 9.44 -12.70 -17.21
C ILE A 348 10.35 -12.33 -18.41
N SER A 349 9.74 -11.88 -19.51
CA SER A 349 10.43 -11.38 -20.69
C SER A 349 9.94 -9.96 -20.98
N GLY A 350 10.82 -8.96 -20.88
CA GLY A 350 10.40 -7.56 -20.86
C GLY A 350 9.40 -7.31 -19.72
N THR A 351 8.18 -6.88 -20.06
CA THR A 351 7.06 -6.69 -19.13
C THR A 351 6.01 -7.81 -19.17
N GLN A 352 6.31 -8.91 -19.87
CA GLN A 352 5.37 -10.00 -20.12
C GLN A 352 5.69 -11.21 -19.22
N ALA A 353 4.75 -11.58 -18.36
CA ALA A 353 4.82 -12.78 -17.53
C ALA A 353 4.87 -14.03 -18.41
N GLN A 354 5.87 -14.89 -18.19
CA GLN A 354 6.07 -16.11 -18.97
C GLN A 354 5.65 -17.36 -18.20
N GLY A 355 6.01 -17.46 -16.92
CA GLY A 355 5.68 -18.66 -16.13
C GLY A 355 6.28 -18.72 -14.75
N MET A 356 6.05 -19.85 -14.07
CA MET A 356 6.56 -20.14 -12.74
C MET A 356 7.62 -21.24 -12.82
N THR A 357 8.72 -21.07 -12.08
CA THR A 357 9.80 -22.05 -12.01
C THR A 357 9.27 -23.41 -11.54
N SER A 358 9.43 -24.45 -12.36
CA SER A 358 9.04 -25.82 -12.02
C SER A 358 10.21 -26.60 -11.43
N GLY A 359 11.35 -26.59 -12.10
CA GLY A 359 12.55 -27.28 -11.63
C GLY A 359 13.62 -27.33 -12.70
N GLY A 360 14.74 -28.00 -12.44
CA GLY A 360 15.86 -27.99 -13.35
C GLY A 360 17.01 -28.90 -12.92
N SER A 361 18.16 -28.71 -13.57
CA SER A 361 19.43 -29.36 -13.26
C SER A 361 20.58 -28.36 -13.35
N GLY A 362 21.68 -28.64 -12.64
CA GLY A 362 22.79 -27.69 -12.50
C GLY A 362 22.60 -26.75 -11.31
N ASN A 363 23.26 -25.59 -11.35
CA ASN A 363 23.20 -24.56 -10.30
C ASN A 363 23.63 -23.19 -10.88
N CYS A 364 23.58 -22.13 -10.07
CA CYS A 364 23.95 -20.79 -10.55
C CYS A 364 25.47 -20.50 -10.55
N SER A 365 26.31 -21.43 -10.09
CA SER A 365 27.77 -21.31 -10.15
C SER A 365 28.35 -21.92 -11.43
N SER A 366 27.82 -23.04 -11.91
CA SER A 366 28.28 -23.76 -13.10
C SER A 366 27.32 -23.68 -14.29
N GLY A 367 26.18 -23.02 -14.12
CA GLY A 367 25.08 -23.03 -15.08
C GLY A 367 24.17 -24.25 -14.94
N GLY A 368 23.06 -24.24 -15.68
CA GLY A 368 22.03 -25.26 -15.58
C GLY A 368 20.96 -25.16 -16.66
N THR A 369 20.01 -26.08 -16.61
CA THR A 369 18.76 -26.03 -17.38
C THR A 369 17.61 -25.87 -16.41
N THR A 370 16.74 -24.89 -16.64
CA THR A 370 15.52 -24.70 -15.83
C THR A 370 14.29 -24.75 -16.72
N TYR A 371 13.27 -25.42 -16.21
CA TYR A 371 11.95 -25.51 -16.79
C TYR A 371 10.96 -24.63 -16.03
N PHE A 372 10.11 -23.91 -16.75
CA PHE A 372 8.99 -23.20 -16.15
C PHE A 372 7.66 -23.70 -16.71
N GLN A 373 6.64 -23.69 -15.85
CA GLN A 373 5.25 -23.89 -16.25
C GLN A 373 4.69 -22.57 -16.78
N PRO A 374 4.19 -22.50 -18.02
CA PRO A 374 3.62 -21.26 -18.56
C PRO A 374 2.51 -20.67 -17.69
N VAL A 375 2.54 -19.35 -17.46
CA VAL A 375 1.60 -18.66 -16.56
C VAL A 375 0.16 -18.74 -17.07
N ASN A 376 -0.01 -18.64 -18.38
CA ASN A 376 -1.30 -18.67 -19.08
C ASN A 376 -2.12 -19.93 -18.75
N ALA A 377 -1.46 -21.08 -18.57
CA ALA A 377 -2.13 -22.31 -18.18
C ALA A 377 -2.78 -22.20 -16.79
N ALA A 378 -2.11 -21.58 -15.82
CA ALA A 378 -2.65 -21.36 -14.49
C ALA A 378 -3.77 -20.31 -14.48
N LEU A 379 -3.59 -19.23 -15.27
CA LEU A 379 -4.61 -18.18 -15.41
C LEU A 379 -5.92 -18.75 -15.96
N GLN A 380 -5.83 -19.57 -17.02
CA GLN A 380 -7.00 -20.19 -17.63
C GLN A 380 -7.68 -21.17 -16.68
N VAL A 381 -6.93 -22.12 -16.11
CA VAL A 381 -7.51 -23.22 -15.32
C VAL A 381 -8.21 -22.72 -14.05
N TYR A 382 -7.70 -21.65 -13.44
CA TYR A 382 -8.26 -21.10 -12.20
C TYR A 382 -9.13 -19.85 -12.42
N GLY A 383 -9.24 -19.35 -13.65
CA GLY A 383 -9.99 -18.13 -13.98
C GLY A 383 -9.41 -16.88 -13.31
N LEU A 384 -8.09 -16.71 -13.42
CA LEU A 384 -7.33 -15.64 -12.77
C LEU A 384 -6.95 -14.53 -13.76
N THR A 385 -6.87 -13.30 -13.28
CA THR A 385 -6.25 -12.16 -13.98
C THR A 385 -4.92 -11.81 -13.35
N LEU A 386 -3.93 -11.39 -14.14
CA LEU A 386 -2.70 -10.82 -13.57
C LEU A 386 -3.01 -9.44 -12.99
N THR A 387 -2.36 -9.11 -11.87
CA THR A 387 -2.28 -7.73 -11.42
C THR A 387 -1.30 -6.99 -12.33
N THR A 388 -1.78 -5.97 -13.05
CA THR A 388 -0.99 -5.07 -13.91
C THR A 388 -1.17 -3.62 -13.44
N GLU A 389 -0.30 -2.69 -13.89
CA GLU A 389 -0.37 -1.27 -13.48
C GLU A 389 -1.73 -0.60 -13.80
N ASP A 390 -2.49 -1.12 -14.75
CA ASP A 390 -3.82 -0.64 -15.12
C ASP A 390 -4.93 -1.30 -14.27
N GLY A 391 -4.86 -1.13 -12.96
CA GLY A 391 -5.87 -1.63 -12.02
C GLY A 391 -7.27 -1.06 -12.30
N GLY A 392 -8.04 -1.75 -13.14
CA GLY A 392 -9.42 -1.42 -13.52
C GLY A 392 -9.54 -0.93 -14.97
N PRO A 393 -10.72 -1.09 -15.62
CA PRO A 393 -10.92 -0.69 -17.00
C PRO A 393 -10.62 0.81 -17.12
N THR A 394 -9.49 1.15 -17.73
CA THR A 394 -9.18 2.51 -18.13
C THR A 394 -10.13 2.91 -19.26
N ASP A 395 -10.56 4.17 -19.24
CA ASP A 395 -11.37 4.74 -20.31
C ASP A 395 -10.72 4.43 -21.68
N PRO A 396 -11.51 4.02 -22.69
CA PRO A 396 -10.97 3.56 -23.96
C PRO A 396 -10.10 4.63 -24.62
N PRO A 397 -8.96 4.24 -25.22
CA PRO A 397 -8.36 5.02 -26.30
C PRO A 397 -9.44 5.35 -27.34
N THR A 398 -9.43 6.58 -27.85
CA THR A 398 -10.51 7.15 -28.68
C THR A 398 -10.70 6.51 -30.08
N ASP A 399 -10.10 5.36 -30.36
CA ASP A 399 -10.51 4.42 -31.42
C ASP A 399 -9.66 3.11 -31.32
N PRO A 400 -10.19 2.00 -30.77
CA PRO A 400 -9.51 0.71 -30.81
C PRO A 400 -9.65 0.05 -32.20
N PRO A 401 -8.63 -0.65 -32.71
CA PRO A 401 -8.73 -1.36 -34.00
C PRO A 401 -9.80 -2.46 -33.91
N GLY A 402 -10.92 -2.27 -34.62
CA GLY A 402 -12.01 -3.23 -34.71
C GLY A 402 -11.70 -4.41 -35.64
N GLY A 403 -12.05 -5.62 -35.22
CA GLY A 403 -11.92 -6.86 -36.01
C GLY A 403 -12.63 -8.07 -35.37
N THR A 404 -12.74 -9.18 -36.10
CA THR A 404 -13.24 -10.45 -35.52
C THR A 404 -12.15 -11.09 -34.65
N TRP A 405 -12.52 -11.64 -33.49
CA TRP A 405 -11.58 -12.38 -32.65
C TRP A 405 -10.94 -13.51 -33.45
N ALA A 406 -9.62 -13.68 -33.30
CA ALA A 406 -8.87 -14.73 -33.97
C ALA A 406 -7.83 -15.33 -33.02
N ALA A 407 -7.78 -16.66 -32.97
CA ALA A 407 -6.73 -17.37 -32.25
C ALA A 407 -5.34 -17.04 -32.83
N GLY A 408 -4.35 -16.91 -31.97
CA GLY A 408 -2.98 -16.54 -32.31
C GLY A 408 -2.69 -15.04 -32.31
N THR A 409 -3.73 -14.20 -32.34
CA THR A 409 -3.59 -12.72 -32.28
C THR A 409 -3.15 -12.26 -30.90
N VAL A 410 -2.23 -11.30 -30.85
CA VAL A 410 -1.85 -10.60 -29.62
C VAL A 410 -2.78 -9.40 -29.47
N TYR A 411 -3.60 -9.41 -28.42
CA TYR A 411 -4.48 -8.32 -28.05
C TYR A 411 -3.87 -7.52 -26.90
N GLN A 412 -3.94 -6.21 -26.99
CA GLN A 412 -3.61 -5.29 -25.91
C GLN A 412 -4.84 -5.03 -25.03
N ALA A 413 -4.63 -4.61 -23.79
CA ALA A 413 -5.73 -4.14 -22.95
C ALA A 413 -6.42 -2.94 -23.63
N GLY A 414 -7.76 -2.96 -23.68
CA GLY A 414 -8.57 -1.96 -24.37
C GLY A 414 -8.95 -2.31 -25.81
N ASP A 415 -8.29 -3.28 -26.46
CA ASP A 415 -8.67 -3.74 -27.81
C ASP A 415 -10.13 -4.24 -27.83
N THR A 416 -10.87 -3.98 -28.91
CA THR A 416 -12.24 -4.48 -29.07
C THR A 416 -12.35 -5.43 -30.26
N VAL A 417 -12.99 -6.58 -30.03
CA VAL A 417 -13.17 -7.62 -31.04
C VAL A 417 -14.62 -8.09 -31.09
N THR A 418 -15.05 -8.60 -32.23
CA THR A 418 -16.34 -9.29 -32.37
C THR A 418 -16.13 -10.81 -32.31
N TYR A 419 -16.94 -11.51 -31.52
CA TYR A 419 -17.01 -12.98 -31.57
C TYR A 419 -18.48 -13.42 -31.56
N GLY A 420 -18.91 -14.14 -32.59
CA GLY A 420 -20.33 -14.34 -32.87
C GLY A 420 -21.02 -13.01 -33.17
N THR A 421 -22.08 -12.68 -32.43
CA THR A 421 -22.84 -11.42 -32.57
C THR A 421 -22.48 -10.37 -31.51
N THR A 422 -21.56 -10.68 -30.60
CA THR A 422 -21.24 -9.83 -29.44
C THR A 422 -19.87 -9.20 -29.61
N THR A 423 -19.75 -7.93 -29.22
CA THR A 423 -18.48 -7.22 -29.13
C THR A 423 -17.90 -7.39 -27.73
N TYR A 424 -16.59 -7.61 -27.66
CA TYR A 424 -15.86 -7.80 -26.43
C TYR A 424 -14.66 -6.85 -26.38
N ARG A 425 -14.38 -6.33 -25.20
CA ARG A 425 -13.18 -5.56 -24.87
C ARG A 425 -12.17 -6.46 -24.17
N CYS A 426 -10.92 -6.41 -24.60
CA CYS A 426 -9.79 -7.07 -23.98
C CYS A 426 -9.45 -6.37 -22.66
N LEU A 427 -9.47 -7.11 -21.55
CA LEU A 427 -9.20 -6.58 -20.21
C LEU A 427 -7.71 -6.59 -19.86
N GLN A 428 -6.92 -7.47 -20.48
CA GLN A 428 -5.50 -7.64 -20.16
C GLN A 428 -4.73 -8.06 -21.40
N GLY A 429 -3.55 -7.48 -21.64
CA GLY A 429 -2.70 -7.84 -22.77
C GLY A 429 -2.31 -9.33 -22.78
N HIS A 430 -2.66 -10.06 -23.84
CA HIS A 430 -2.40 -11.48 -23.98
C HIS A 430 -2.35 -11.93 -25.45
N GLN A 431 -1.81 -13.13 -25.68
CA GLN A 431 -1.96 -13.83 -26.97
C GLN A 431 -3.18 -14.74 -26.90
N ALA A 432 -4.15 -14.55 -27.78
CA ALA A 432 -5.35 -15.39 -27.85
C ALA A 432 -4.99 -16.83 -28.23
N MET A 433 -5.53 -17.80 -27.50
CA MET A 433 -5.35 -19.23 -27.75
C MET A 433 -6.69 -19.90 -28.09
N PRO A 434 -6.69 -21.06 -28.78
CA PRO A 434 -7.89 -21.88 -28.88
C PRO A 434 -8.45 -22.22 -27.49
N GLY A 435 -9.77 -22.08 -27.31
CA GLY A 435 -10.43 -22.21 -26.00
C GLY A 435 -10.42 -20.93 -25.16
N TRP A 436 -9.79 -19.85 -25.63
CA TRP A 436 -9.82 -18.51 -25.01
C TRP A 436 -10.74 -17.57 -25.81
N GLU A 437 -11.78 -18.11 -26.43
CA GLU A 437 -12.79 -17.28 -27.09
C GLU A 437 -13.45 -16.37 -26.04
N PRO A 438 -13.78 -15.11 -26.39
CA PRO A 438 -14.22 -14.12 -25.41
C PRO A 438 -15.31 -14.58 -24.40
N PRO A 439 -16.36 -15.32 -24.78
CA PRO A 439 -17.35 -15.80 -23.81
C PRO A 439 -16.82 -16.85 -22.81
N ASN A 440 -15.73 -17.56 -23.14
CA ASN A 440 -15.20 -18.66 -22.34
C ASN A 440 -14.21 -18.18 -21.26
N VAL A 441 -13.65 -16.99 -21.41
CA VAL A 441 -12.60 -16.42 -20.56
C VAL A 441 -12.94 -14.99 -20.11
N PRO A 442 -13.97 -14.82 -19.26
CA PRO A 442 -14.42 -13.50 -18.79
C PRO A 442 -13.37 -12.76 -17.95
N ALA A 443 -12.31 -13.44 -17.53
CA ALA A 443 -11.14 -12.83 -16.91
C ALA A 443 -10.35 -11.94 -17.91
N LEU A 444 -10.35 -12.29 -19.19
CA LEU A 444 -9.59 -11.60 -20.24
C LEU A 444 -10.47 -10.73 -21.14
N TRP A 445 -11.79 -10.95 -21.12
CA TRP A 445 -12.73 -10.28 -22.02
C TRP A 445 -14.00 -9.82 -21.30
N GLN A 446 -14.48 -8.63 -21.66
CA GLN A 446 -15.73 -8.06 -21.19
C GLN A 446 -16.64 -7.77 -22.38
N ALA A 447 -17.89 -8.25 -22.35
CA ALA A 447 -18.88 -7.89 -23.36
C ALA A 447 -19.19 -6.38 -23.30
N VAL A 448 -19.31 -5.73 -24.47
CA VAL A 448 -19.51 -4.28 -24.63
C VAL A 448 -20.82 -3.98 -25.34
#